data_AF-A0A936QLN7-F1
#
_entry.id   AF-A0A936QLN7-F1
#
_cell.length_a   1.000
_cell.length_b   1.000
_cell.length_c   1.000
_cell.angle_alpha   90.00
_cell.angle_beta   90.00
_cell.angle_gamma   90.00
#
_symmetry.space_group_name_H-M   'P 1'
#
loop_
_entity.id
_entity.type
_entity.pdbx_description
1 polymer ?
#
loop_
_entity_poly.entity_id
_entity_poly.type
_entity_poly.pdbx_seq_one_letter_code
_entity_poly.pdbx_strand_id
1 'polypeptide(L)'
;MEAEHAWNACAERLPQDGERVLCWLPANGVRLPGGDRTEQRNVVLMRFAEDWFIKNPSKTGRKTHRHFWLGEGGSNSFFEQVTHWMALPMGPAK
;
A
#
# COMPACT_ATOMS: atom_id res chain seq x y z
N MET A 1 17.60 13.67 15.46
CA MET A 1 17.72 13.53 13.99
C MET A 1 16.32 13.35 13.48
N GLU A 2 15.73 14.39 12.87
CA GLU A 2 14.43 14.25 12.23
C GLU A 2 14.61 13.30 11.04
N ALA A 3 13.84 12.21 11.02
CA ALA A 3 13.80 11.36 9.84
C ALA A 3 13.11 12.17 8.74
N GLU A 4 13.88 12.59 7.73
CA GLU A 4 13.34 13.12 6.49
C GLU A 4 12.54 11.98 5.84
N HIS A 5 11.22 12.06 5.94
CA HIS A 5 10.33 11.01 5.45
C HIS A 5 10.22 11.14 3.93
N ALA A 6 11.21 10.61 3.21
CA ALA A 6 11.20 10.55 1.76
C ALA A 6 10.26 9.44 1.27
N TRP A 7 9.47 9.75 0.24
CA TRP A 7 8.73 8.75 -0.53
C TRP A 7 9.72 7.90 -1.35
N ASN A 8 9.65 6.57 -1.22
CA ASN A 8 10.45 5.61 -1.96
C ASN A 8 9.64 5.10 -3.14
N ALA A 9 10.17 5.19 -4.36
CA ALA A 9 9.52 4.59 -5.52
C ALA A 9 9.54 3.06 -5.42
N CYS A 10 8.40 2.40 -5.67
CA CYS A 10 8.31 0.93 -5.62
C CYS A 10 9.22 0.24 -6.66
N ALA A 11 9.60 0.95 -7.72
CA ALA A 11 10.53 0.45 -8.73
C ALA A 11 12.00 0.45 -8.27
N GLU A 12 12.35 1.25 -7.26
CA GLU A 12 13.72 1.41 -6.76
C GLU A 12 13.96 0.59 -5.50
N ARG A 13 13.00 0.63 -4.57
CA ARG A 13 13.12 -0.02 -3.27
C ARG A 13 11.76 -0.49 -2.78
N LEU A 14 11.74 -1.66 -2.17
CA LEU A 14 10.55 -2.24 -1.53
C LEU A 14 10.67 -2.22 0.00
N PRO A 15 9.54 -2.18 0.73
CA PRO A 15 9.52 -2.47 2.16
C PRO A 15 9.91 -3.92 2.45
N GLN A 16 10.16 -4.23 3.72
CA GLN A 16 10.33 -5.62 4.15
C GLN A 16 8.99 -6.37 4.15
N ASP A 17 9.03 -7.70 3.99
CA ASP A 17 7.81 -8.53 4.07
C ASP A 17 7.10 -8.33 5.42
N GLY A 18 5.82 -8.01 5.37
CA GLY A 18 5.00 -7.73 6.55
C GLY A 18 5.17 -6.34 7.15
N GLU A 19 6.01 -5.47 6.58
CA GLU A 19 6.21 -4.10 7.06
C GLU A 19 4.96 -3.24 6.82
N ARG A 20 4.62 -2.40 7.81
CA ARG A 20 3.50 -1.45 7.74
C ARG A 20 4.02 -0.10 7.27
N VAL A 21 3.46 0.39 6.18
CA VAL A 21 3.92 1.59 5.48
C VAL A 21 2.74 2.43 5.00
N LEU A 22 2.99 3.71 4.75
CA LEU A 22 2.08 4.56 3.99
C LEU A 22 2.34 4.33 2.49
N CYS A 23 1.28 4.12 1.73
CA CYS A 23 1.34 3.90 0.28
C CYS A 23 0.69 5.06 -0.47
N TRP A 24 1.31 5.47 -1.57
CA TRP A 24 0.75 6.45 -2.51
C TRP A 24 0.12 5.75 -3.72
N LEU A 25 -1.20 5.93 -3.84
CA LEU A 25 -2.02 5.46 -4.95
C LEU A 25 -2.50 6.68 -5.74
N PRO A 26 -2.06 6.87 -7.00
CA PRO A 26 -2.36 8.09 -7.76
C PRO A 26 -3.85 8.27 -8.11
N ALA A 27 -4.64 7.20 -8.09
CA ALA A 27 -6.06 7.23 -8.45
C ALA A 27 -6.92 6.39 -7.49
N ASN A 28 -6.83 6.66 -6.18
CA ASN A 28 -7.62 5.94 -5.18
C ASN A 28 -8.91 6.68 -4.81
N GLY A 29 -9.98 6.39 -5.54
CA GLY A 29 -11.33 6.88 -5.24
C GLY A 29 -12.02 6.00 -4.20
N VAL A 30 -12.41 6.58 -3.07
CA VAL A 30 -13.15 5.92 -2.00
C VAL A 30 -14.58 6.44 -1.96
N ARG A 31 -15.56 5.54 -2.06
CA ARG A 31 -16.99 5.89 -1.98
C ARG A 31 -17.37 6.23 -0.55
N LEU A 32 -18.05 7.35 -0.38
CA LEU A 32 -18.49 7.82 0.93
C LEU A 32 -19.77 7.10 1.36
N PRO A 33 -19.92 6.81 2.66
CA PRO A 33 -21.17 6.27 3.20
C PRO A 33 -22.37 7.20 2.92
N GLY A 34 -23.52 6.61 2.61
CA GLY A 34 -24.79 7.34 2.50
C GLY A 34 -25.00 8.08 1.16
N GLY A 35 -24.26 7.77 0.10
CA GLY A 35 -24.58 8.28 -1.24
C GLY A 35 -23.61 7.85 -2.35
N ASP A 36 -23.68 8.57 -3.48
CA ASP A 36 -22.91 8.29 -4.71
C ASP A 36 -21.66 9.17 -4.84
N ARG A 37 -21.25 9.82 -3.76
CA ARG A 37 -20.07 10.67 -3.73
C ARG A 37 -18.80 9.84 -3.53
N THR A 38 -17.75 10.21 -4.24
CA THR A 38 -16.42 9.61 -4.16
C THR A 38 -15.41 10.68 -3.77
N GLU A 39 -14.50 10.33 -2.87
CA GLU A 39 -13.39 11.18 -2.43
C GLU A 39 -12.05 10.55 -2.87
N GLN A 40 -11.08 11.36 -3.27
CA GLN A 40 -9.73 10.89 -3.55
C GLN A 40 -8.94 10.75 -2.24
N ARG A 41 -8.44 9.54 -1.97
CA ARG A 41 -7.63 9.23 -0.79
C ARG A 41 -6.33 8.56 -1.21
N ASN A 42 -5.41 9.37 -1.72
CA ASN A 42 -4.19 8.88 -2.35
C ASN A 42 -3.19 8.25 -1.37
N VAL A 43 -3.22 8.64 -0.09
CA VAL A 43 -2.35 8.07 0.95
C VAL A 43 -3.15 7.06 1.77
N VAL A 44 -2.68 5.81 1.80
CA VAL A 44 -3.35 4.70 2.50
C VAL A 44 -2.34 3.90 3.31
N LEU A 45 -2.72 3.48 4.51
CA LEU A 45 -1.93 2.57 5.32
C LEU A 45 -2.07 1.13 4.79
N MET A 46 -0.95 0.50 4.48
CA MET A 46 -0.92 -0.88 3.99
C MET A 46 0.24 -1.65 4.59
N ARG A 47 0.16 -2.98 4.45
CA ARG A 47 1.23 -3.91 4.75
C ARG A 47 1.77 -4.52 3.46
N PHE A 48 3.08 -4.52 3.30
CA PHE A 48 3.72 -5.16 2.15
C PHE A 48 3.68 -6.68 2.31
N ALA A 49 3.31 -7.39 1.24
CA ALA A 49 3.30 -8.85 1.20
C ALA A 49 4.21 -9.32 0.06
N GLU A 50 5.39 -9.77 0.44
CA GLU A 50 6.39 -10.29 -0.49
C GLU A 50 5.96 -11.67 -1.01
N ASP A 51 6.12 -11.87 -2.32
CA ASP A 51 5.79 -13.11 -3.03
C ASP A 51 4.41 -13.71 -2.71
N TRP A 52 3.43 -12.87 -2.35
CA TRP A 52 2.09 -13.28 -1.95
C TRP A 52 1.45 -14.28 -2.93
N PHE A 53 1.55 -14.02 -4.23
CA PHE A 53 0.93 -14.88 -5.25
C PHE A 53 1.75 -16.13 -5.58
N ILE A 54 3.06 -16.13 -5.29
CA ILE A 54 3.88 -17.36 -5.36
C ILE A 54 3.51 -18.27 -4.18
N LYS A 55 3.33 -17.69 -2.99
CA LYS A 55 2.90 -18.39 -1.77
C LYS A 55 1.43 -18.83 -1.83
N ASN A 56 0.60 -18.16 -2.65
CA ASN A 56 -0.85 -18.41 -2.78
C ASN A 56 -1.29 -18.55 -4.25
N PRO A 57 -0.86 -19.60 -4.97
CA PRO A 57 -1.07 -19.73 -6.41
C PRO A 57 -2.55 -19.78 -6.83
N SER A 58 -3.43 -20.30 -5.97
CA SER A 58 -4.89 -20.38 -6.21
C SER A 58 -5.59 -19.02 -6.29
N LYS A 59 -4.94 -17.94 -5.83
CA LYS A 59 -5.53 -16.58 -5.74
C LYS A 59 -5.23 -15.70 -6.94
N THR A 60 -4.45 -16.17 -7.92
CA THR A 60 -3.99 -15.31 -9.01
C THR A 60 -5.08 -15.02 -10.01
N GLY A 61 -5.79 -16.02 -10.55
CA GLY A 61 -6.88 -15.87 -11.54
C GLY A 61 -6.53 -15.11 -12.84
N ARG A 62 -5.38 -14.42 -12.86
CA ARG A 62 -4.82 -13.50 -13.86
C ARG A 62 -3.33 -13.33 -13.59
N LYS A 63 -2.56 -13.00 -14.63
CA LYS A 63 -1.14 -12.62 -14.49
C LYS A 63 -1.06 -11.27 -13.77
N THR A 64 -0.45 -11.25 -12.60
CA THR A 64 -0.21 -10.06 -11.77
C THR A 64 1.20 -10.12 -11.21
N HIS A 65 1.74 -9.00 -10.73
CA HIS A 65 2.99 -9.00 -10.00
C HIS A 65 2.98 -10.02 -8.84
N ARG A 66 4.15 -10.56 -8.49
CA ARG A 66 4.28 -11.56 -7.42
C ARG A 66 3.96 -11.00 -6.01
N HIS A 67 4.21 -9.71 -5.81
CA HIS A 67 3.99 -8.99 -4.55
C HIS A 67 2.57 -8.44 -4.45
N PHE A 68 2.14 -8.09 -3.25
CA PHE A 68 0.80 -7.57 -2.99
C PHE A 68 0.79 -6.56 -1.84
N TRP A 69 -0.25 -5.73 -1.78
CA TRP A 69 -0.48 -4.78 -0.69
C TRP A 69 -1.75 -5.13 0.06
N LEU A 70 -1.60 -5.39 1.36
CA LEU A 70 -2.71 -5.72 2.25
C LEU A 70 -3.19 -4.43 2.93
N GLY A 71 -4.45 -4.07 2.72
CA GLY A 71 -5.04 -2.87 3.31
C GLY A 71 -5.29 -3.04 4.80
N GLU A 72 -4.90 -2.05 5.62
CA GLU A 72 -5.22 -2.02 7.05
C GLU A 72 -6.39 -1.06 7.30
N GLY A 73 -7.61 -1.60 7.37
CA GLY A 73 -8.84 -0.79 7.47
C GLY A 73 -9.34 -0.25 6.12
N GLY A 74 -8.68 -0.62 5.02
CA GLY A 74 -9.08 -0.31 3.63
C GLY A 74 -9.00 -1.54 2.73
N SER A 75 -9.25 -1.34 1.42
CA SER A 75 -9.14 -2.41 0.43
C SER A 75 -7.69 -2.79 0.16
N ASN A 76 -7.45 -4.06 -0.16
CA ASN A 76 -6.17 -4.52 -0.69
C ASN A 76 -5.90 -3.90 -2.07
N SER A 77 -4.64 -3.84 -2.46
CA SER A 77 -4.24 -3.30 -3.77
C SER A 77 -3.23 -4.21 -4.45
N PHE A 78 -3.36 -4.32 -5.77
CA PHE A 78 -2.35 -4.95 -6.60
C PHE A 78 -1.08 -4.09 -6.59
N PHE A 79 0.06 -4.75 -6.78
CA PHE A 79 1.37 -4.11 -6.65
C PHE A 79 1.49 -2.86 -7.54
N GLU A 80 1.00 -2.97 -8.78
CA GLU A 80 1.08 -1.95 -9.83
C GLU A 80 0.23 -0.70 -9.53
N GLN A 81 -0.69 -0.76 -8.56
CA GLN A 81 -1.53 0.37 -8.18
C GLN A 81 -0.84 1.34 -7.21
N VAL A 82 0.21 0.87 -6.53
CA VAL A 82 1.01 1.68 -5.61
C VAL A 82 2.30 2.09 -6.32
N THR A 83 2.58 3.39 -6.32
CA THR A 83 3.77 3.91 -7.02
C THR A 83 4.91 4.26 -6.06
N HIS A 84 4.56 4.72 -4.85
CA HIS A 84 5.52 5.10 -3.82
C HIS A 84 5.06 4.62 -2.46
N TRP A 85 6.01 4.46 -1.54
CA TRP A 85 5.75 4.14 -0.15
C TRP A 85 6.65 4.92 0.79
N MET A 86 6.23 5.04 2.04
CA MET A 86 6.95 5.73 3.10
C MET A 86 6.83 4.93 4.39
N ALA A 87 7.93 4.82 5.14
CA ALA A 87 7.91 4.24 6.48
C ALA A 87 6.93 5.01 7.37
N LEU A 88 6.28 4.32 8.30
CA LEU A 88 5.41 5.02 9.25
C LEU A 88 6.23 6.00 10.09
N PRO A 89 5.73 7.24 10.29
CA PRO A 89 6.40 8.17 11.16
C PRO A 89 6.43 7.63 12.58
N MET A 90 7.57 7.84 13.25
CA MET A 90 7.66 7.54 14.67
C MET A 90 6.63 8.39 15.41
N GLY A 91 5.83 7.72 16.24
CA GLY A 91 4.90 8.42 17.12
C GLY A 91 5.64 9.30 18.12
N PRO A 92 4.93 10.24 18.78
CA PRO A 92 5.52 11.03 19.83
C PRO A 92 6.17 10.11 20.88
N ALA A 93 7.38 10.47 21.30
CA ALA A 93 7.96 9.86 22.49
C ALA A 93 7.00 10.10 23.66
N LYS A 94 6.67 9.03 24.39
CA LYS A 94 5.87 9.14 25.62
C LYS A 94 6.62 9.95 26.67
#